data_AF-A0A953LR99-F1
#
_entry.id   AF-A0A953LR99-F1
#
_cell.length_a   1.000
_cell.length_b   1.000
_cell.length_c   1.000
_cell.angle_alpha   90.00
_cell.angle_beta   90.00
_cell.angle_gamma   90.00
#
_symmetry.space_group_name_H-M   'P 1'
#
loop_
_entity.id
_entity.type
_entity.pdbx_description
1 polymer ?
#
loop_
_entity_poly.entity_id
_entity_poly.type
_entity_poly.pdbx_seq_one_letter_code
_entity_poly.pdbx_strand_id
1 'polypeptide(L)'
;MSSAITNWCGQSVERVEDAALLTGRGRFVDDLGVKPGTLHAAMLRSPHAHALIRNIDIDAARRAPGVAAILTGDDVKALSASLVVGVKAPIECWPIAVDRVRYVGEPVAIAVATSRYLAEDALDLIDVDYDPLSAVVDPLAALDPMQPILHEGLCSNLASDRSFRYGDPERALADAARRVSVTVRYPRNSCTPIETYGLIAEYDPGENAYDVLSNFMGPFSLQAVMARALKVPGNRLRLRTPPDSGGSFGVKQGVFPYIVLMSVAARVTGRPVKWIEDRLEHLSASVSATNRVTTLDAAVDADGRVRALAWDQIEDVGAHIRAPEPATLYRMHGNLTGAYDIRHVSVRNRVVLTNKAPTGLNRGFGGPQVYYALERLMQRVAIELDLDPVDVIRKNLVPTGAFPYRTATGALLDSGDYAKAFETALLDGGFDELRQRQKNARADGRIYGIGCTAAVEPSVSNMGYITTVLTAEERRKAG
;
A
#
# COMPACT_ATOMS: atom_id res chain seq x y z
N MET A 1 33.45 -25.93 32.45
CA MET A 1 34.05 -25.17 31.34
C MET A 1 32.98 -24.24 30.81
N SER A 2 33.11 -22.94 31.09
CA SER A 2 32.13 -21.92 30.65
C SER A 2 32.26 -21.77 29.13
N SER A 3 31.22 -22.12 28.37
CA SER A 3 31.16 -21.81 26.94
C SER A 3 31.11 -20.30 26.80
N ALA A 4 32.15 -19.69 26.24
CA ALA A 4 32.13 -18.28 25.89
C ALA A 4 30.88 -18.02 25.04
N ILE A 5 30.03 -17.09 25.49
CA ILE A 5 28.87 -16.65 24.72
C ILE A 5 29.43 -15.90 23.51
N THR A 6 29.43 -16.54 22.34
CA THR A 6 29.79 -15.88 21.09
C THR A 6 28.77 -14.78 20.80
N ASN A 7 29.19 -13.52 20.83
CA ASN A 7 28.34 -12.40 20.46
C ASN A 7 28.34 -12.23 18.93
N TRP A 8 27.22 -12.54 18.29
CA TRP A 8 27.03 -12.44 16.84
C TRP A 8 26.56 -11.06 16.37
N CYS A 9 26.12 -10.18 17.29
CA CYS A 9 25.58 -8.88 16.93
C CYS A 9 26.67 -7.95 16.34
N GLY A 10 26.41 -7.36 15.17
CA GLY A 10 27.33 -6.46 14.46
C GLY A 10 28.31 -7.15 13.51
N GLN A 11 28.30 -8.48 13.41
CA GLN A 11 29.16 -9.22 12.49
C GLN A 11 28.46 -9.47 11.14
N SER A 12 29.22 -9.38 10.05
CA SER A 12 28.75 -9.76 8.70
C SER A 12 28.91 -11.26 8.49
N VAL A 13 28.04 -12.05 9.13
CA VAL A 13 28.01 -13.51 8.98
C VAL A 13 27.39 -13.92 7.65
N GLU A 14 27.88 -15.01 7.06
CA GLU A 14 27.28 -15.60 5.86
C GLU A 14 25.85 -16.08 6.15
N ARG A 15 24.98 -15.98 5.14
CA ARG A 15 23.56 -16.32 5.31
C ARG A 15 23.39 -17.84 5.29
N VAL A 16 22.60 -18.36 6.22
CA VAL A 16 22.33 -19.80 6.32
C VAL A 16 21.44 -20.27 5.16
N GLU A 17 20.57 -19.38 4.69
CA GLU A 17 19.59 -19.62 3.64
C GLU A 17 20.24 -19.80 2.25
N ASP A 18 21.46 -19.26 2.04
CA ASP A 18 22.14 -19.26 0.73
C ASP A 18 22.38 -20.66 0.19
N ALA A 19 22.74 -21.62 1.05
CA ALA A 19 23.04 -22.98 0.63
C ALA A 19 21.86 -23.65 -0.10
N ALA A 20 20.63 -23.45 0.38
CA ALA A 20 19.44 -23.99 -0.26
C ALA A 20 19.05 -23.19 -1.52
N LEU A 21 19.09 -21.86 -1.43
CA LEU A 21 18.67 -20.97 -2.51
C LEU A 21 19.58 -21.07 -3.75
N LEU A 22 20.90 -21.22 -3.56
CA LEU A 22 21.88 -21.31 -4.66
C LEU A 22 21.95 -22.70 -5.32
N THR A 23 21.36 -23.72 -4.71
CA THR A 23 21.43 -25.11 -5.20
C THR A 23 20.10 -25.63 -5.75
N GLY A 24 19.12 -24.75 -5.97
CA GLY A 24 17.77 -25.14 -6.43
C GLY A 24 16.97 -25.92 -5.39
N ARG A 25 17.32 -25.78 -4.11
CA ARG A 25 16.63 -26.43 -2.97
C ARG A 25 15.77 -25.47 -2.16
N GLY A 26 15.60 -24.23 -2.65
CA GLY A 26 14.57 -23.33 -2.15
C GLY A 26 13.18 -23.96 -2.30
N ARG A 27 12.27 -23.56 -1.43
CA ARG A 27 10.92 -24.12 -1.32
C ARG A 27 9.91 -22.98 -1.35
N PHE A 28 9.62 -22.51 -2.56
CA PHE A 28 8.64 -21.47 -2.83
C PHE A 28 7.22 -22.07 -2.91
N VAL A 29 6.19 -21.23 -2.97
CA VAL A 29 4.80 -21.71 -2.86
C VAL A 29 4.40 -22.71 -3.95
N ASP A 30 4.92 -22.55 -5.16
CA ASP A 30 4.58 -23.41 -6.31
C ASP A 30 5.36 -24.74 -6.31
N ASP A 31 6.52 -24.80 -5.63
CA ASP A 31 7.37 -25.99 -5.52
C ASP A 31 6.82 -27.01 -4.51
N LEU A 32 6.00 -26.53 -3.57
CA LEU A 32 5.51 -27.35 -2.47
C LEU A 32 4.51 -28.39 -2.99
N GLY A 33 4.73 -29.65 -2.60
CA GLY A 33 3.84 -30.75 -2.92
C GLY A 33 2.41 -30.48 -2.41
N VAL A 34 1.43 -30.82 -3.26
CA VAL A 34 0.01 -30.67 -2.97
C VAL A 34 -0.66 -32.02 -2.76
N LYS A 35 -1.82 -32.03 -2.09
CA LYS A 35 -2.58 -33.27 -1.88
C LYS A 35 -3.05 -33.86 -3.23
N PRO A 36 -3.10 -35.19 -3.38
CA PRO A 36 -3.74 -35.80 -4.54
C PRO A 36 -5.17 -35.26 -4.73
N GLY A 37 -5.55 -35.00 -5.98
CA GLY A 37 -6.85 -34.42 -6.30
C GLY A 37 -6.95 -32.90 -6.08
N THR A 38 -5.85 -32.20 -5.78
CA THR A 38 -5.82 -30.73 -5.84
C THR A 38 -6.22 -30.24 -7.23
N LEU A 39 -7.12 -29.27 -7.28
CA LEU A 39 -7.55 -28.57 -8.49
C LEU A 39 -6.74 -27.29 -8.70
N HIS A 40 -6.79 -26.75 -9.90
CA HIS A 40 -6.16 -25.48 -10.27
C HIS A 40 -7.22 -24.46 -10.63
N ALA A 41 -7.03 -23.21 -10.22
CA ALA A 41 -7.91 -22.12 -10.57
C ALA A 41 -7.26 -21.14 -11.54
N ALA A 42 -8.09 -20.51 -12.37
CA ALA A 42 -7.79 -19.35 -13.19
C ALA A 42 -8.91 -18.31 -13.02
N MET A 43 -8.63 -17.03 -13.23
CA MET A 43 -9.61 -15.95 -13.05
C MET A 43 -9.87 -15.21 -14.36
N LEU A 44 -11.14 -15.11 -14.74
CA LEU A 44 -11.57 -14.17 -15.77
C LEU A 44 -11.55 -12.77 -15.16
N ARG A 45 -10.87 -11.85 -15.83
CA ARG A 45 -10.68 -10.48 -15.35
C ARG A 45 -11.34 -9.49 -16.29
N SER A 46 -11.83 -8.40 -15.72
CA SER A 46 -12.50 -7.38 -16.50
C SER A 46 -11.55 -6.69 -17.49
N PRO A 47 -11.95 -6.54 -18.75
CA PRO A 47 -11.27 -5.67 -19.70
C PRO A 47 -11.69 -4.19 -19.56
N HIS A 48 -12.69 -3.88 -18.73
CA HIS A 48 -13.26 -2.54 -18.60
C HIS A 48 -12.85 -1.87 -17.29
N ALA A 49 -12.56 -0.56 -17.36
CA ALA A 49 -12.31 0.24 -16.17
C ALA A 49 -13.59 0.52 -15.36
N HIS A 50 -14.75 0.56 -16.03
CA HIS A 50 -16.05 0.73 -15.38
C HIS A 50 -17.14 0.19 -16.31
N ALA A 51 -17.94 -0.77 -15.85
CA ALA A 51 -19.08 -1.29 -16.60
C ALA A 51 -20.07 -2.02 -15.68
N LEU A 52 -21.36 -1.93 -15.96
CA LEU A 52 -22.34 -2.84 -15.35
C LEU A 52 -22.19 -4.23 -15.97
N ILE A 53 -22.34 -5.27 -15.15
CA ILE A 53 -22.41 -6.65 -15.63
C ILE A 53 -23.89 -6.96 -15.89
N ARG A 54 -24.26 -7.17 -17.14
CA ARG A 54 -25.64 -7.50 -17.54
C ARG A 54 -25.91 -8.99 -17.41
N ASN A 55 -24.96 -9.80 -17.86
CA ASN A 55 -25.02 -11.26 -17.78
C ASN A 55 -23.61 -11.87 -17.80
N ILE A 56 -23.46 -13.05 -17.22
CA ILE A 56 -22.27 -13.90 -17.33
C ILE A 56 -22.74 -15.28 -17.79
N ASP A 57 -22.53 -15.63 -19.05
CA ASP A 57 -22.80 -16.98 -19.56
C ASP A 57 -21.60 -17.89 -19.25
N ILE A 58 -21.85 -18.90 -18.42
CA ILE A 58 -20.86 -19.86 -17.92
C ILE A 58 -21.17 -21.29 -18.35
N ASP A 59 -22.19 -21.50 -19.18
CA ASP A 59 -22.74 -22.82 -19.45
C ASP A 59 -21.77 -23.70 -20.25
N ALA A 60 -21.11 -23.12 -21.25
CA ALA A 60 -20.09 -23.82 -22.03
C ALA A 60 -18.87 -24.18 -21.17
N ALA A 61 -18.38 -23.22 -20.38
CA ALA A 61 -17.26 -23.41 -19.45
C ALA A 61 -17.56 -24.51 -18.41
N ARG A 62 -18.78 -24.53 -17.83
CA ARG A 62 -19.19 -25.55 -16.84
C ARG A 62 -19.21 -26.98 -17.40
N ARG A 63 -19.49 -27.14 -18.70
CA ARG A 63 -19.53 -28.45 -19.37
C ARG A 63 -18.17 -28.88 -19.94
N ALA A 64 -17.16 -28.01 -19.90
CA ALA A 64 -15.86 -28.31 -20.48
C ALA A 64 -15.17 -29.47 -19.73
N PRO A 65 -14.50 -30.40 -20.44
CA PRO A 65 -13.82 -31.53 -19.82
C PRO A 65 -12.78 -31.10 -18.78
N GLY A 66 -12.82 -31.72 -17.60
CA GLY A 66 -11.89 -31.44 -16.50
C GLY A 66 -12.20 -30.20 -15.66
N VAL A 67 -13.23 -29.42 -16.02
CA VAL A 67 -13.74 -28.34 -15.17
C VAL A 67 -14.57 -28.92 -14.03
N ALA A 68 -14.26 -28.49 -12.81
CA ALA A 68 -14.95 -28.88 -11.58
C ALA A 68 -15.98 -27.84 -11.14
N ALA A 69 -15.70 -26.55 -11.34
CA ALA A 69 -16.63 -25.47 -11.03
C ALA A 69 -16.28 -24.19 -11.81
N ILE A 70 -17.31 -23.40 -12.13
CA ILE A 70 -17.21 -21.99 -12.51
C ILE A 70 -17.97 -21.18 -11.47
N LEU A 71 -17.31 -20.19 -10.86
CA LEU A 71 -17.88 -19.33 -9.81
C LEU A 71 -17.96 -17.89 -10.28
N THR A 72 -19.08 -17.23 -10.03
CA THR A 72 -19.27 -15.79 -10.29
C THR A 72 -19.33 -15.00 -8.98
N GLY A 73 -19.51 -13.68 -9.10
CA GLY A 73 -19.74 -12.81 -7.94
C GLY A 73 -20.91 -13.24 -7.04
N ASP A 74 -21.98 -13.78 -7.62
CA ASP A 74 -23.15 -14.23 -6.86
C ASP A 74 -22.84 -15.46 -6.00
N ASP A 75 -22.11 -16.43 -6.55
CA ASP A 75 -21.65 -17.62 -5.82
C ASP A 75 -20.78 -17.21 -4.62
N VAL A 76 -19.85 -16.28 -4.84
CA VAL A 76 -18.96 -15.75 -3.80
C VAL A 76 -19.76 -14.97 -2.75
N LYS A 77 -20.70 -14.11 -3.15
CA LYS A 77 -21.54 -13.32 -2.25
C LYS A 77 -22.44 -14.20 -1.37
N ALA A 78 -22.96 -15.31 -1.91
CA ALA A 78 -23.74 -16.26 -1.13
C ALA A 78 -22.91 -16.90 0.00
N LEU A 79 -21.68 -17.29 -0.29
CA LEU A 79 -20.83 -18.06 0.62
C LEU A 79 -19.89 -17.22 1.50
N SER A 80 -19.73 -15.94 1.19
CA SER A 80 -18.85 -15.02 1.92
C SER A 80 -19.58 -13.74 2.36
N ALA A 81 -18.86 -12.84 3.01
CA ALA A 81 -19.31 -11.50 3.35
C ALA A 81 -18.31 -10.47 2.78
N SER A 82 -18.79 -9.24 2.55
CA SER A 82 -17.93 -8.12 2.16
C SER A 82 -16.71 -8.00 3.08
N LEU A 83 -15.55 -7.74 2.50
CA LEU A 83 -14.33 -7.44 3.24
C LEU A 83 -14.55 -6.20 4.12
N VAL A 84 -13.94 -6.19 5.30
CA VAL A 84 -14.00 -5.04 6.22
C VAL A 84 -13.23 -3.87 5.62
N VAL A 85 -13.89 -2.71 5.56
CA VAL A 85 -13.32 -1.46 5.08
C VAL A 85 -12.95 -0.54 6.26
N GLY A 86 -11.79 0.12 6.18
CA GLY A 86 -11.22 0.97 7.25
C GLY A 86 -11.80 2.38 7.37
N VAL A 87 -12.96 2.67 6.80
CA VAL A 87 -13.64 3.98 6.87
C VAL A 87 -15.10 3.83 7.33
N LYS A 88 -15.70 4.90 7.83
CA LYS A 88 -17.11 4.92 8.26
C LYS A 88 -18.12 4.90 7.10
N ALA A 89 -17.65 5.18 5.88
CA ALA A 89 -18.49 5.26 4.71
C ALA A 89 -19.09 3.88 4.38
N PRO A 90 -20.37 3.80 3.96
CA PRO A 90 -21.06 2.53 3.71
C PRO A 90 -20.63 1.92 2.37
N ILE A 91 -19.41 1.38 2.35
CA ILE A 91 -18.79 0.78 1.15
C ILE A 91 -18.78 -0.74 1.33
N GLU A 92 -19.36 -1.45 0.37
CA GLU A 92 -19.14 -2.89 0.22
C GLU A 92 -17.87 -3.14 -0.61
N CYS A 93 -16.99 -3.99 -0.10
CA CYS A 93 -15.73 -4.36 -0.74
C CYS A 93 -15.71 -5.87 -0.96
N TRP A 94 -16.20 -6.32 -2.12
CA TRP A 94 -16.15 -7.73 -2.50
C TRP A 94 -14.78 -8.09 -3.12
N PRO A 95 -14.29 -9.33 -2.93
CA PRO A 95 -13.03 -9.77 -3.53
C PRO A 95 -13.13 -10.02 -5.05
N ILE A 96 -14.35 -10.01 -5.60
CA ILE A 96 -14.73 -10.24 -6.99
C ILE A 96 -15.86 -9.26 -7.36
N ALA A 97 -15.98 -8.89 -8.64
CA ALA A 97 -17.10 -8.11 -9.14
C ALA A 97 -18.42 -8.89 -8.98
N VAL A 98 -19.49 -8.18 -8.59
CA VAL A 98 -20.84 -8.75 -8.42
C VAL A 98 -21.78 -8.12 -9.44
N ASP A 99 -22.07 -6.84 -9.29
CA ASP A 99 -23.01 -6.09 -10.14
C ASP A 99 -22.31 -5.31 -11.25
N ARG A 100 -21.07 -4.91 -11.01
CA ARG A 100 -20.28 -4.07 -11.89
C ARG A 100 -18.79 -4.29 -11.68
N VAL A 101 -18.03 -4.00 -12.72
CA VAL A 101 -16.58 -3.89 -12.69
C VAL A 101 -16.20 -2.42 -12.50
N ARG A 102 -15.17 -2.16 -11.71
CA ARG A 102 -14.72 -0.84 -11.26
C ARG A 102 -13.26 -0.59 -11.61
N TYR A 103 -12.53 -1.57 -12.14
CA TYR A 103 -11.19 -1.40 -12.69
C TYR A 103 -10.84 -2.53 -13.67
N VAL A 104 -9.95 -2.23 -14.63
CA VAL A 104 -9.36 -3.24 -15.52
C VAL A 104 -8.55 -4.22 -14.67
N GLY A 105 -8.80 -5.53 -14.81
CA GLY A 105 -8.16 -6.56 -14.01
C GLY A 105 -9.02 -7.07 -12.83
N GLU A 106 -10.17 -6.45 -12.55
CA GLU A 106 -11.07 -6.93 -11.49
C GLU A 106 -11.55 -8.35 -11.78
N PRO A 107 -11.49 -9.29 -10.81
CA PRO A 107 -12.01 -10.63 -11.02
C PRO A 107 -13.51 -10.59 -11.32
N VAL A 108 -13.96 -11.38 -12.29
CA VAL A 108 -15.36 -11.47 -12.74
C VAL A 108 -15.90 -12.89 -12.57
N ALA A 109 -15.07 -13.88 -12.89
CA ALA A 109 -15.38 -15.29 -12.67
C ALA A 109 -14.11 -16.08 -12.33
N ILE A 110 -14.28 -17.24 -11.70
CA ILE A 110 -13.21 -18.18 -11.37
C ILE A 110 -13.52 -19.52 -12.03
N ALA A 111 -12.61 -20.02 -12.87
CA ALA A 111 -12.65 -21.39 -13.35
C ALA A 111 -11.77 -22.27 -12.47
N VAL A 112 -12.27 -23.44 -12.09
CA VAL A 112 -11.55 -24.43 -11.29
C VAL A 112 -11.55 -25.75 -12.03
N ALA A 113 -10.37 -26.28 -12.36
CA ALA A 113 -10.21 -27.46 -13.20
C ALA A 113 -9.10 -28.40 -12.71
N THR A 114 -8.96 -29.57 -13.33
CA THR A 114 -7.95 -30.58 -12.97
C THR A 114 -6.51 -30.18 -13.30
N SER A 115 -6.32 -29.13 -14.11
CA SER A 115 -5.00 -28.55 -14.41
C SER A 115 -5.15 -27.05 -14.66
N ARG A 116 -4.03 -26.32 -14.54
CA ARG A 116 -3.98 -24.90 -14.86
C ARG A 116 -4.40 -24.62 -16.31
N TYR A 117 -3.90 -25.40 -17.26
CA TYR A 117 -4.23 -25.27 -18.69
C TYR A 117 -5.74 -25.33 -18.93
N LEU A 118 -6.41 -26.35 -18.39
CA LEU A 118 -7.87 -26.50 -18.55
C LEU A 118 -8.66 -25.41 -17.82
N ALA A 119 -8.12 -24.85 -16.72
CA ALA A 119 -8.76 -23.73 -16.03
C ALA A 119 -8.69 -22.46 -16.89
N GLU A 120 -7.55 -22.20 -17.54
CA GLU A 120 -7.37 -21.09 -18.48
C GLU A 120 -8.25 -21.27 -19.74
N ASP A 121 -8.25 -22.46 -20.36
CA ASP A 121 -9.11 -22.78 -21.52
C ASP A 121 -10.61 -22.58 -21.20
N ALA A 122 -11.02 -22.87 -19.97
CA ALA A 122 -12.41 -22.69 -19.55
C ALA A 122 -12.81 -21.20 -19.45
N LEU A 123 -11.86 -20.29 -19.22
CA LEU A 123 -12.15 -18.84 -19.19
C LEU A 123 -12.58 -18.33 -20.57
N ASP A 124 -12.00 -18.87 -21.65
CA ASP A 124 -12.33 -18.49 -23.04
C ASP A 124 -13.75 -18.92 -23.44
N LEU A 125 -14.38 -19.81 -22.66
CA LEU A 125 -15.76 -20.28 -22.84
C LEU A 125 -16.78 -19.50 -22.00
N ILE A 126 -16.34 -18.47 -21.27
CA ILE A 126 -17.21 -17.59 -20.49
C ILE A 126 -17.45 -16.32 -21.32
N ASP A 127 -18.71 -16.02 -21.59
CA ASP A 127 -19.10 -14.77 -22.25
C ASP A 127 -19.70 -13.80 -21.22
N VAL A 128 -19.28 -12.54 -21.25
CA VAL A 128 -19.71 -11.52 -20.30
C VAL A 128 -20.26 -10.32 -21.05
N ASP A 129 -21.55 -10.06 -20.83
CA ASP A 129 -22.22 -8.88 -21.37
C ASP A 129 -22.00 -7.68 -20.43
N TYR A 130 -21.27 -6.69 -20.93
CA TYR A 130 -20.95 -5.46 -20.23
C TYR A 130 -21.73 -4.29 -20.82
N ASP A 131 -22.20 -3.40 -19.94
CA ASP A 131 -22.65 -2.07 -20.32
C ASP A 131 -21.62 -1.03 -19.81
N PRO A 132 -20.68 -0.56 -20.66
CA PRO A 132 -19.59 0.31 -20.24
C PRO A 132 -20.07 1.65 -19.69
N LEU A 133 -19.43 2.08 -18.60
CA LEU A 133 -19.66 3.36 -17.97
C LEU A 133 -18.43 4.26 -18.12
N SER A 134 -18.63 5.57 -17.95
CA SER A 134 -17.50 6.49 -17.88
C SER A 134 -16.64 6.20 -16.65
N ALA A 135 -15.32 6.16 -16.85
CA ALA A 135 -14.34 5.88 -15.81
C ALA A 135 -13.62 7.16 -15.37
N VAL A 136 -13.32 7.24 -14.07
CA VAL A 136 -12.64 8.39 -13.46
C VAL A 136 -11.30 7.94 -12.93
N VAL A 137 -10.22 8.46 -13.51
CA VAL A 137 -8.84 8.06 -13.16
C VAL A 137 -8.00 9.19 -12.60
N ASP A 138 -8.42 10.46 -12.69
CA ASP A 138 -7.72 11.56 -12.00
C ASP A 138 -8.27 11.73 -10.57
N PRO A 139 -7.44 11.63 -9.52
CA PRO A 139 -7.86 11.92 -8.14
C PRO A 139 -8.55 13.28 -7.97
N LEU A 140 -8.14 14.32 -8.71
CA LEU A 140 -8.76 15.64 -8.59
C LEU A 140 -10.15 15.65 -9.21
N ALA A 141 -10.32 15.02 -10.37
CA ALA A 141 -11.62 14.90 -11.03
C ALA A 141 -12.59 14.08 -10.16
N ALA A 142 -12.12 13.03 -9.48
CA ALA A 142 -12.94 12.20 -8.59
C ALA A 142 -13.58 12.96 -7.42
N LEU A 143 -13.10 14.16 -7.08
CA LEU A 143 -13.73 15.00 -6.06
C LEU A 143 -15.01 15.69 -6.54
N ASP A 144 -15.22 15.80 -7.85
CA ASP A 144 -16.41 16.41 -8.42
C ASP A 144 -17.62 15.46 -8.21
N PRO A 145 -18.68 15.89 -7.49
CA PRO A 145 -19.87 15.07 -7.25
C PRO A 145 -20.65 14.75 -8.53
N MET A 146 -20.36 15.38 -9.66
CA MET A 146 -20.95 15.07 -10.96
C MET A 146 -20.31 13.86 -11.64
N GLN A 147 -19.20 13.35 -11.12
CA GLN A 147 -18.56 12.15 -11.64
C GLN A 147 -19.37 10.89 -11.35
N PRO A 148 -19.28 9.85 -12.21
CA PRO A 148 -19.84 8.53 -11.91
C PRO A 148 -19.35 8.01 -10.55
N ILE A 149 -20.29 7.66 -9.68
CA ILE A 149 -19.97 7.07 -8.37
C ILE A 149 -19.60 5.60 -8.51
N LEU A 150 -18.52 5.18 -7.86
CA LEU A 150 -18.08 3.77 -7.88
C LEU A 150 -18.88 2.90 -6.89
N HIS A 151 -19.37 3.50 -5.81
CA HIS A 151 -20.05 2.82 -4.71
C HIS A 151 -21.35 3.56 -4.39
N GLU A 152 -22.49 2.88 -4.57
CA GLU A 152 -23.82 3.48 -4.43
C GLU A 152 -24.14 3.98 -3.02
N GLY A 153 -23.46 3.47 -1.99
CA GLY A 153 -23.56 3.98 -0.64
C GLY A 153 -22.97 5.39 -0.45
N LEU A 154 -22.28 5.93 -1.45
CA LEU A 154 -21.66 7.26 -1.40
C LEU A 154 -22.40 8.27 -2.27
N CYS A 155 -22.35 9.54 -1.85
CA CYS A 155 -22.84 10.67 -2.65
C CYS A 155 -21.77 11.25 -3.60
N SER A 156 -20.51 10.80 -3.49
CA SER A 156 -19.39 11.15 -4.36
C SER A 156 -18.25 10.12 -4.19
N ASN A 157 -17.19 10.21 -5.00
CA ASN A 157 -16.03 9.33 -4.85
C ASN A 157 -15.09 9.73 -3.68
N LEU A 158 -15.48 10.70 -2.84
CA LEU A 158 -14.76 11.09 -1.62
C LEU A 158 -15.19 10.21 -0.43
N ALA A 159 -14.37 9.22 -0.09
CA ALA A 159 -14.69 8.26 0.97
C ALA A 159 -14.37 8.74 2.39
N SER A 160 -13.47 9.72 2.52
CA SER A 160 -13.08 10.31 3.82
C SER A 160 -12.48 11.70 3.61
N ASP A 161 -12.87 12.67 4.44
CA ASP A 161 -12.27 14.01 4.52
C ASP A 161 -12.07 14.37 5.99
N ARG A 162 -10.81 14.54 6.41
CA ARG A 162 -10.47 14.79 7.81
C ARG A 162 -9.43 15.89 7.90
N SER A 163 -9.67 16.83 8.81
CA SER A 163 -8.74 17.93 9.09
C SER A 163 -8.19 17.85 10.51
N PHE A 164 -6.92 18.20 10.67
CA PHE A 164 -6.19 18.18 11.93
C PHE A 164 -5.38 19.47 12.09
N ARG A 165 -5.24 19.92 13.34
CA ARG A 165 -4.46 21.10 13.71
C ARG A 165 -3.58 20.79 14.91
N TYR A 166 -2.33 21.24 14.84
CA TYR A 166 -1.31 21.08 15.87
C TYR A 166 -0.57 22.41 16.06
N GLY A 167 -0.54 22.92 17.29
CA GLY A 167 -0.04 24.28 17.55
C GLY A 167 -0.99 25.36 17.01
N ASP A 168 -0.43 26.47 16.51
CA ASP A 168 -1.17 27.61 15.92
C ASP A 168 -0.68 27.89 14.48
N PRO A 169 -0.99 26.98 13.52
CA PRO A 169 -0.51 27.11 12.14
C PRO A 169 -1.11 28.31 11.42
N GLU A 170 -2.36 28.69 11.70
CA GLU A 170 -3.01 29.84 11.10
C GLU A 170 -2.28 31.14 11.41
N ARG A 171 -1.95 31.38 12.69
CA ARG A 171 -1.17 32.56 13.09
C ARG A 171 0.23 32.53 12.50
N ALA A 172 0.92 31.40 12.59
CA ALA A 172 2.29 31.27 12.06
C ALA A 172 2.35 31.53 10.55
N LEU A 173 1.33 31.12 9.78
CA LEU A 173 1.21 31.44 8.36
C LEU A 173 0.87 32.93 8.14
N ALA A 174 0.02 33.53 8.97
CA ALA A 174 -0.35 34.95 8.87
C ALA A 174 0.84 35.88 9.16
N ASP A 175 1.62 35.56 10.19
CA ASP A 175 2.76 36.35 10.67
C ASP A 175 4.05 36.10 9.85
N ALA A 176 4.02 35.15 8.90
CA ALA A 176 5.20 34.73 8.16
C ALA A 176 5.78 35.85 7.27
N ALA A 177 7.08 36.07 7.35
CA ALA A 177 7.78 37.00 6.46
C ALA A 177 7.67 36.56 4.98
N ARG A 178 7.68 35.25 4.74
CA ARG A 178 7.48 34.64 3.42
C ARG A 178 6.59 33.40 3.53
N ARG A 179 5.80 33.17 2.49
CA ARG A 179 5.08 31.92 2.27
C ARG A 179 5.62 31.22 1.04
N VAL A 180 5.97 29.95 1.19
CA VAL A 180 6.52 29.12 0.11
C VAL A 180 5.58 27.94 -0.10
N SER A 181 5.28 27.59 -1.35
CA SER A 181 4.32 26.53 -1.67
C SER A 181 4.84 25.59 -2.74
N VAL A 182 4.54 24.30 -2.60
CA VAL A 182 4.74 23.29 -3.64
C VAL A 182 3.49 22.44 -3.82
N THR A 183 3.16 22.14 -5.07
CA THR A 183 2.20 21.06 -5.39
C THR A 183 2.96 19.91 -6.04
N VAL A 184 2.80 18.73 -5.46
CA VAL A 184 3.44 17.49 -5.88
C VAL A 184 2.38 16.48 -6.28
N ARG A 185 2.54 15.86 -7.45
CA ARG A 185 1.80 14.67 -7.86
C ARG A 185 2.74 13.47 -7.78
N TYR A 186 2.66 12.72 -6.68
CA TYR A 186 3.42 11.48 -6.53
C TYR A 186 2.71 10.36 -7.31
N PRO A 187 3.39 9.66 -8.23
CA PRO A 187 2.76 8.67 -9.09
C PRO A 187 2.40 7.38 -8.34
N ARG A 188 1.54 6.55 -8.93
CA ARG A 188 1.38 5.16 -8.48
C ARG A 188 2.62 4.39 -8.87
N ASN A 189 3.07 3.51 -7.99
CA ASN A 189 4.14 2.57 -8.27
C ASN A 189 3.82 1.23 -7.59
N SER A 190 4.25 0.13 -8.20
CA SER A 190 4.17 -1.20 -7.60
C SER A 190 5.54 -1.86 -7.60
N CYS A 191 5.72 -2.87 -6.76
CA CYS A 191 6.86 -3.75 -6.82
C CYS A 191 6.47 -5.03 -7.55
N THR A 192 7.38 -5.55 -8.36
CA THR A 192 7.18 -6.78 -9.14
C THR A 192 8.12 -7.86 -8.58
N PRO A 193 7.78 -8.50 -7.45
CA PRO A 193 8.56 -9.62 -6.94
C PRO A 193 8.65 -10.71 -8.00
N ILE A 194 9.81 -11.37 -8.11
CA ILE A 194 10.06 -12.39 -9.13
C ILE A 194 9.06 -13.54 -8.98
N GLU A 195 8.83 -14.00 -7.75
CA GLU A 195 7.70 -14.88 -7.41
C GLU A 195 6.43 -14.03 -7.24
N THR A 196 5.42 -14.28 -8.08
CA THR A 196 4.07 -13.68 -8.03
C THR A 196 3.26 -14.21 -6.85
N TYR A 197 1.97 -13.88 -6.77
CA TYR A 197 1.10 -14.48 -5.75
C TYR A 197 0.92 -15.98 -5.98
N GLY A 198 0.89 -16.73 -4.88
CA GLY A 198 0.48 -18.11 -4.91
C GLY A 198 -0.20 -18.52 -3.63
N LEU A 199 -1.21 -19.38 -3.77
CA LEU A 199 -1.84 -20.03 -2.64
C LEU A 199 -2.50 -21.36 -2.99
N ILE A 200 -2.64 -22.20 -1.97
CA ILE A 200 -3.39 -23.43 -1.97
C ILE A 200 -4.38 -23.35 -0.81
N ALA A 201 -5.66 -23.41 -1.10
CA ALA A 201 -6.73 -23.35 -0.10
C ALA A 201 -7.40 -24.72 0.05
N GLU A 202 -7.66 -25.10 1.29
CA GLU A 202 -8.39 -26.31 1.66
C GLU A 202 -9.55 -25.96 2.59
N TYR A 203 -10.65 -26.70 2.49
CA TYR A 203 -11.80 -26.58 3.39
C TYR A 203 -12.12 -27.94 4.00
N ASP A 204 -12.24 -27.98 5.33
CA ASP A 204 -12.71 -29.14 6.08
C ASP A 204 -14.18 -28.92 6.50
N PRO A 205 -15.13 -29.68 5.92
CA PRO A 205 -16.55 -29.56 6.27
C PRO A 205 -16.88 -30.09 7.67
N GLY A 206 -16.08 -31.01 8.23
CA GLY A 206 -16.30 -31.57 9.57
C GLY A 206 -15.97 -30.55 10.67
N GLU A 207 -14.92 -29.75 10.45
CA GLU A 207 -14.48 -28.72 11.39
C GLU A 207 -14.98 -27.32 11.04
N ASN A 208 -15.63 -27.17 9.88
CA ASN A 208 -15.96 -25.88 9.25
C ASN A 208 -14.76 -24.92 9.29
N ALA A 209 -13.62 -25.38 8.78
CA ALA A 209 -12.34 -24.71 8.89
C ALA A 209 -11.59 -24.66 7.55
N TYR A 210 -10.75 -23.65 7.37
CA TYR A 210 -9.88 -23.49 6.22
C TYR A 210 -8.41 -23.63 6.63
N ASP A 211 -7.63 -24.37 5.83
CA ASP A 211 -6.17 -24.39 5.89
C ASP A 211 -5.65 -23.83 4.56
N VAL A 212 -4.91 -22.73 4.63
CA VAL A 212 -4.40 -22.03 3.45
C VAL A 212 -2.90 -21.93 3.55
N LEU A 213 -2.20 -22.46 2.54
CA LEU A 213 -0.79 -22.20 2.30
C LEU A 213 -0.67 -21.06 1.30
N SER A 214 -0.03 -19.95 1.64
CA SER A 214 0.16 -18.81 0.74
C SER A 214 1.47 -18.10 1.01
N ASN A 215 2.07 -17.50 -0.02
CA ASN A 215 3.14 -16.54 0.15
C ASN A 215 2.67 -15.14 0.63
N PHE A 216 1.50 -15.07 1.29
CA PHE A 216 0.98 -13.90 1.97
C PHE A 216 2.00 -13.29 2.96
N MET A 217 2.30 -12.01 2.77
CA MET A 217 3.18 -11.24 3.66
C MET A 217 2.52 -9.91 4.01
N GLY A 218 1.55 -9.96 4.93
CA GLY A 218 0.86 -8.79 5.46
C GLY A 218 0.72 -8.84 6.98
N PRO A 219 0.19 -7.77 7.59
CA PRO A 219 -0.09 -7.76 9.02
C PRO A 219 -1.13 -8.83 9.37
N PHE A 220 -0.93 -9.49 10.51
CA PHE A 220 -1.82 -10.57 10.97
C PHE A 220 -3.27 -10.11 11.18
N SER A 221 -3.53 -8.81 11.34
CA SER A 221 -4.88 -8.24 11.41
C SER A 221 -5.75 -8.58 10.18
N LEU A 222 -5.15 -8.84 9.02
CA LEU A 222 -5.88 -9.28 7.82
C LEU A 222 -6.42 -10.69 7.92
N GLN A 223 -5.87 -11.53 8.80
CA GLN A 223 -6.43 -12.85 9.09
C GLN A 223 -7.85 -12.72 9.62
N ALA A 224 -8.11 -11.76 10.52
CA ALA A 224 -9.45 -11.52 11.04
C ALA A 224 -10.42 -11.00 9.96
N VAL A 225 -9.92 -10.19 9.01
CA VAL A 225 -10.69 -9.73 7.85
C VAL A 225 -11.10 -10.91 6.98
N MET A 226 -10.16 -11.81 6.65
CA MET A 226 -10.43 -13.01 5.84
C MET A 226 -11.36 -13.99 6.56
N ALA A 227 -11.15 -14.26 7.85
CA ALA A 227 -12.00 -15.17 8.61
C ALA A 227 -13.45 -14.67 8.68
N ARG A 228 -13.64 -13.36 8.93
CA ARG A 228 -14.96 -12.72 8.92
C ARG A 228 -15.61 -12.80 7.54
N ALA A 229 -14.86 -12.55 6.46
CA ALA A 229 -15.36 -12.68 5.10
C ALA A 229 -15.78 -14.12 4.78
N LEU A 230 -15.03 -15.11 5.27
CA LEU A 230 -15.36 -16.53 5.14
C LEU A 230 -16.44 -17.03 6.11
N LYS A 231 -17.03 -16.13 6.92
CA LYS A 231 -18.08 -16.42 7.92
C LYS A 231 -17.66 -17.50 8.94
N VAL A 232 -16.38 -17.51 9.32
CA VAL A 232 -15.83 -18.42 10.34
C VAL A 232 -15.12 -17.65 11.46
N PRO A 233 -15.05 -18.16 12.69
CA PRO A 233 -14.25 -17.54 13.74
C PRO A 233 -12.75 -17.64 13.40
N GLY A 234 -11.93 -16.73 13.94
CA GLY A 234 -10.52 -16.61 13.58
C GLY A 234 -9.71 -17.91 13.77
N ASN A 235 -10.03 -18.73 14.77
CA ASN A 235 -9.37 -20.03 15.00
C ASN A 235 -9.74 -21.12 13.99
N ARG A 236 -10.66 -20.85 13.06
CA ARG A 236 -11.07 -21.75 11.96
C ARG A 236 -10.49 -21.32 10.60
N LEU A 237 -9.55 -20.37 10.58
CA LEU A 237 -8.74 -20.04 9.42
C LEU A 237 -7.26 -20.14 9.78
N ARG A 238 -6.60 -21.19 9.32
CA ARG A 238 -5.16 -21.39 9.47
C ARG A 238 -4.43 -20.89 8.23
N LEU A 239 -3.46 -19.99 8.42
CA LEU A 239 -2.55 -19.54 7.37
C LEU A 239 -1.17 -20.17 7.58
N ARG A 240 -0.61 -20.73 6.52
CA ARG A 240 0.76 -21.26 6.46
C ARG A 240 1.53 -20.48 5.40
N THR A 241 2.80 -20.24 5.65
CA THR A 241 3.72 -19.59 4.71
C THR A 241 4.73 -20.61 4.19
N PRO A 242 5.11 -20.59 2.90
CA PRO A 242 6.24 -21.37 2.42
C PRO A 242 7.53 -21.02 3.17
N PRO A 243 8.51 -21.93 3.25
CA PRO A 243 9.81 -21.64 3.85
C PRO A 243 10.52 -20.46 3.19
N ASP A 244 10.42 -20.36 1.86
CA ASP A 244 11.08 -19.33 1.06
C ASP A 244 10.06 -18.45 0.33
N SER A 245 10.44 -17.21 0.03
CA SER A 245 9.63 -16.24 -0.71
C SER A 245 10.51 -15.50 -1.71
N GLY A 246 10.09 -15.46 -2.97
CA GLY A 246 10.81 -14.79 -4.07
C GLY A 246 10.63 -13.27 -4.07
N GLY A 247 10.71 -12.66 -2.89
CA GLY A 247 10.49 -11.24 -2.64
C GLY A 247 9.02 -10.89 -2.40
N SER A 248 8.75 -9.88 -1.58
CA SER A 248 7.41 -9.32 -1.37
C SER A 248 7.40 -7.81 -1.56
N PHE A 249 8.31 -7.09 -0.90
CA PHE A 249 8.36 -5.62 -0.96
C PHE A 249 7.05 -4.93 -0.51
N GLY A 250 6.23 -5.64 0.28
CA GLY A 250 4.91 -5.20 0.74
C GLY A 250 3.76 -5.73 -0.11
N VAL A 251 3.97 -5.88 -1.43
CA VAL A 251 2.88 -6.17 -2.37
C VAL A 251 2.19 -7.52 -2.08
N LYS A 252 2.89 -8.54 -1.57
CA LYS A 252 2.29 -9.84 -1.19
C LYS A 252 1.30 -9.79 -0.03
N GLN A 253 1.02 -8.64 0.55
CA GLN A 253 -0.19 -8.46 1.34
C GLN A 253 -1.46 -8.52 0.47
N GLY A 254 -1.39 -8.06 -0.78
CA GLY A 254 -2.50 -7.96 -1.73
C GLY A 254 -3.11 -9.29 -2.16
N VAL A 255 -2.49 -10.43 -1.81
CA VAL A 255 -3.03 -11.77 -2.07
C VAL A 255 -4.26 -12.11 -1.22
N PHE A 256 -4.51 -11.38 -0.12
CA PHE A 256 -5.57 -11.70 0.85
C PHE A 256 -7.00 -11.79 0.30
N PRO A 257 -7.45 -10.99 -0.70
CA PRO A 257 -8.78 -11.15 -1.29
C PRO A 257 -8.86 -12.46 -2.07
N TYR A 258 -7.78 -12.85 -2.74
CA TYR A 258 -7.67 -14.09 -3.50
C TYR A 258 -7.64 -15.33 -2.59
N ILE A 259 -7.10 -15.20 -1.37
CA ILE A 259 -7.26 -16.25 -0.34
C ILE A 259 -8.74 -16.52 -0.07
N VAL A 260 -9.55 -15.47 0.10
CA VAL A 260 -11.01 -15.63 0.31
C VAL A 260 -11.66 -16.31 -0.90
N LEU A 261 -11.31 -15.90 -2.12
CA LEU A 261 -11.85 -16.51 -3.35
C LEU A 261 -11.52 -17.99 -3.46
N MET A 262 -10.26 -18.38 -3.25
CA MET A 262 -9.86 -19.78 -3.37
C MET A 262 -10.39 -20.63 -2.20
N SER A 263 -10.55 -20.05 -1.02
CA SER A 263 -11.24 -20.72 0.09
C SER A 263 -12.71 -21.01 -0.25
N VAL A 264 -13.42 -20.05 -0.86
CA VAL A 264 -14.78 -20.30 -1.37
C VAL A 264 -14.76 -21.40 -2.45
N ALA A 265 -13.80 -21.37 -3.38
CA ALA A 265 -13.66 -22.39 -4.40
C ALA A 265 -13.38 -23.79 -3.84
N ALA A 266 -12.51 -23.90 -2.84
CA ALA A 266 -12.23 -25.15 -2.15
C ALA A 266 -13.48 -25.69 -1.43
N ARG A 267 -14.28 -24.81 -0.83
CA ARG A 267 -15.55 -25.17 -0.20
C ARG A 267 -16.58 -25.68 -1.22
N VAL A 268 -16.74 -25.01 -2.36
CA VAL A 268 -17.70 -25.42 -3.39
C VAL A 268 -17.32 -26.75 -4.02
N THR A 269 -16.03 -26.95 -4.32
CA THR A 269 -15.55 -28.17 -4.99
C THR A 269 -15.32 -29.35 -4.05
N GLY A 270 -15.28 -29.11 -2.73
CA GLY A 270 -14.92 -30.12 -1.73
C GLY A 270 -13.49 -30.64 -1.86
N ARG A 271 -12.62 -29.91 -2.58
CA ARG A 271 -11.24 -30.32 -2.92
C ARG A 271 -10.28 -29.15 -2.71
N PRO A 272 -8.99 -29.42 -2.43
CA PRO A 272 -7.98 -28.36 -2.41
C PRO A 272 -7.91 -27.61 -3.74
N VAL A 273 -7.73 -26.29 -3.70
CA VAL A 273 -7.62 -25.44 -4.89
C VAL A 273 -6.31 -24.66 -4.84
N LYS A 274 -5.47 -24.84 -5.87
CA LYS A 274 -4.21 -24.11 -6.09
C LYS A 274 -4.42 -22.99 -7.11
N TRP A 275 -3.97 -21.80 -6.78
CA TRP A 275 -3.88 -20.69 -7.72
C TRP A 275 -2.48 -20.08 -7.66
N ILE A 276 -1.87 -19.91 -8.83
CA ILE A 276 -0.58 -19.27 -9.02
C ILE A 276 -0.80 -18.17 -10.05
N GLU A 277 -0.66 -16.93 -9.61
CA GLU A 277 -0.80 -15.73 -10.43
C GLU A 277 0.30 -15.68 -11.50
N ASP A 278 -0.03 -15.25 -12.71
CA ASP A 278 1.01 -14.92 -13.70
C ASP A 278 1.52 -13.47 -13.61
N ARG A 279 2.50 -13.11 -14.46
CA ARG A 279 3.06 -11.75 -14.44
C ARG A 279 2.07 -10.70 -14.94
N LEU A 280 1.24 -11.01 -15.93
CA LEU A 280 0.28 -10.07 -16.51
C LEU A 280 -0.80 -9.75 -15.47
N GLU A 281 -1.35 -10.78 -14.82
CA GLU A 281 -2.26 -10.64 -13.68
C GLU A 281 -1.65 -9.80 -12.57
N HIS A 282 -0.37 -10.04 -12.24
CA HIS A 282 0.31 -9.24 -11.22
C HIS A 282 0.42 -7.76 -11.60
N LEU A 283 0.67 -7.46 -12.86
CA LEU A 283 0.78 -6.07 -13.31
C LEU A 283 -0.59 -5.37 -13.36
N SER A 284 -1.66 -6.10 -13.69
CA SER A 284 -3.00 -5.52 -13.86
C SER A 284 -3.89 -5.56 -12.62
N ALA A 285 -3.69 -6.51 -11.71
CA ALA A 285 -4.67 -6.85 -10.67
C ALA A 285 -4.09 -7.16 -9.28
N SER A 286 -2.78 -6.96 -9.11
CA SER A 286 -2.15 -6.86 -7.80
C SER A 286 -2.58 -5.55 -7.11
N VAL A 287 -1.76 -5.08 -6.16
CA VAL A 287 -1.90 -3.76 -5.55
C VAL A 287 -0.79 -2.84 -6.03
N SER A 288 -1.01 -1.53 -5.91
CA SER A 288 0.04 -0.52 -6.03
C SER A 288 0.13 0.31 -4.75
N ALA A 289 1.23 1.02 -4.55
CA ALA A 289 1.22 2.18 -3.67
C ALA A 289 0.22 3.22 -4.19
N THR A 290 -0.28 4.05 -3.29
CA THR A 290 -1.15 5.19 -3.64
C THR A 290 -0.37 6.21 -4.46
N ASN A 291 -1.04 6.82 -5.43
CA ASN A 291 -0.67 8.15 -5.91
C ASN A 291 -1.28 9.19 -4.96
N ARG A 292 -0.54 10.27 -4.74
CA ARG A 292 -0.96 11.36 -3.88
C ARG A 292 -0.77 12.68 -4.57
N VAL A 293 -1.81 13.51 -4.57
CA VAL A 293 -1.67 14.93 -4.86
C VAL A 293 -1.52 15.64 -3.53
N THR A 294 -0.43 16.36 -3.36
CA THR A 294 -0.16 17.11 -2.12
C THR A 294 0.20 18.53 -2.47
N THR A 295 -0.57 19.47 -1.93
CA THR A 295 -0.14 20.87 -1.82
C THR A 295 0.39 21.08 -0.42
N LEU A 296 1.59 21.66 -0.33
CA LEU A 296 2.28 21.89 0.93
C LEU A 296 2.74 23.35 0.98
N ASP A 297 2.15 24.11 1.89
CA ASP A 297 2.52 25.50 2.16
C ASP A 297 3.37 25.59 3.43
N ALA A 298 4.33 26.51 3.44
CA ALA A 298 5.20 26.80 4.57
C ALA A 298 5.22 28.28 4.93
N ALA A 299 5.20 28.56 6.22
CA ALA A 299 5.60 29.85 6.79
C ALA A 299 7.12 29.85 6.99
N VAL A 300 7.83 30.81 6.41
CA VAL A 300 9.30 30.82 6.39
C VAL A 300 9.84 32.20 6.77
N ASP A 301 10.84 32.18 7.65
CA ASP A 301 11.63 33.35 8.03
C ASP A 301 12.66 33.68 6.93
N ALA A 302 13.19 34.91 6.92
CA ALA A 302 14.14 35.36 5.88
C ALA A 302 15.44 34.55 5.83
N ASP A 303 15.81 33.88 6.92
CA ASP A 303 17.00 33.04 7.02
C ASP A 303 16.75 31.56 6.65
N GLY A 304 15.54 31.22 6.18
CA GLY A 304 15.17 29.87 5.78
C GLY A 304 14.62 28.98 6.89
N ARG A 305 14.36 29.50 8.10
CA ARG A 305 13.68 28.73 9.16
C ARG A 305 12.20 28.54 8.83
N VAL A 306 11.73 27.31 8.83
CA VAL A 306 10.32 26.95 8.62
C VAL A 306 9.59 26.95 9.97
N ARG A 307 8.52 27.74 10.07
CA ARG A 307 7.74 27.94 11.30
C ARG A 307 6.48 27.08 11.35
N ALA A 308 5.84 26.88 10.20
CA ALA A 308 4.62 26.13 10.08
C ALA A 308 4.52 25.41 8.73
N LEU A 309 3.75 24.33 8.71
CA LEU A 309 3.36 23.60 7.50
C LEU A 309 1.83 23.51 7.41
N ALA A 310 1.29 23.67 6.20
CA ALA A 310 -0.09 23.33 5.88
C ALA A 310 -0.11 22.28 4.77
N TRP A 311 -0.55 21.07 5.13
CA TRP A 311 -0.68 19.93 4.23
C TRP A 311 -2.11 19.84 3.70
N ASP A 312 -2.28 19.81 2.38
CA ASP A 312 -3.51 19.40 1.72
C ASP A 312 -3.24 18.18 0.86
N GLN A 313 -3.77 17.03 1.28
CA GLN A 313 -3.44 15.72 0.72
C GLN A 313 -4.69 15.04 0.16
N ILE A 314 -4.60 14.61 -1.10
CA ILE A 314 -5.60 13.79 -1.78
C ILE A 314 -4.94 12.46 -2.13
N GLU A 315 -5.42 11.39 -1.52
CA GLU A 315 -4.94 10.02 -1.67
C GLU A 315 -5.90 9.22 -2.56
N ASP A 316 -5.40 8.73 -3.69
CA ASP A 316 -6.16 7.83 -4.56
C ASP A 316 -5.87 6.37 -4.17
N VAL A 317 -6.91 5.71 -3.66
CA VAL A 317 -6.86 4.32 -3.17
C VAL A 317 -7.38 3.30 -4.20
N GLY A 318 -7.65 3.75 -5.43
CA GLY A 318 -8.25 2.92 -6.48
C GLY A 318 -9.73 2.63 -6.23
N ALA A 319 -10.22 1.55 -6.82
CA ALA A 319 -11.65 1.25 -6.89
C ALA A 319 -12.26 0.76 -5.57
N HIS A 320 -11.44 0.21 -4.68
CA HIS A 320 -11.86 -0.37 -3.41
C HIS A 320 -10.88 0.00 -2.30
N ILE A 321 -11.40 0.27 -1.10
CA ILE A 321 -10.58 0.55 0.09
C ILE A 321 -10.26 -0.79 0.77
N ARG A 322 -9.36 -1.56 0.16
CA ARG A 322 -8.94 -2.85 0.70
C ARG A 322 -8.10 -2.66 1.95
N ALA A 323 -8.43 -3.39 3.02
CA ALA A 323 -7.62 -3.36 4.23
C ALA A 323 -6.14 -3.67 3.92
N PRO A 324 -5.18 -2.95 4.54
CA PRO A 324 -5.38 -2.01 5.64
C PRO A 324 -5.61 -0.54 5.22
N GLU A 325 -5.94 -0.23 3.96
CA GLU A 325 -6.18 1.15 3.52
C GLU A 325 -7.33 1.84 4.29
N PRO A 326 -7.29 3.17 4.50
CA PRO A 326 -6.35 4.18 3.96
C PRO A 326 -5.08 4.39 4.83
N ALA A 327 -4.53 3.34 5.43
CA ALA A 327 -3.35 3.42 6.26
C ALA A 327 -2.11 4.01 5.56
N THR A 328 -1.97 3.93 4.22
CA THR A 328 -0.88 4.62 3.50
C THR A 328 -0.89 6.13 3.76
N LEU A 329 -2.08 6.72 3.91
CA LEU A 329 -2.25 8.14 4.22
C LEU A 329 -1.91 8.45 5.68
N TYR A 330 -2.38 7.61 6.61
CA TYR A 330 -2.30 7.91 8.04
C TYR A 330 -1.05 7.37 8.75
N ARG A 331 -0.32 6.41 8.19
CA ARG A 331 0.90 5.86 8.82
C ARG A 331 1.94 6.93 9.10
N MET A 332 2.10 7.84 8.16
CA MET A 332 3.06 8.94 8.27
C MET A 332 2.52 10.16 9.02
N HIS A 333 1.25 10.14 9.44
CA HIS A 333 0.58 11.29 10.04
C HIS A 333 1.32 11.81 11.26
N GLY A 334 1.84 10.91 12.10
CA GLY A 334 2.60 11.29 13.29
C GLY A 334 3.93 11.99 12.97
N ASN A 335 4.48 11.84 11.77
CA ASN A 335 5.81 12.32 11.38
C ASN A 335 5.79 13.27 10.16
N LEU A 336 4.75 14.10 10.02
CA LEU A 336 4.60 15.00 8.86
C LEU A 336 5.63 16.13 8.82
N THR A 337 6.40 16.34 9.90
CA THR A 337 7.50 17.31 9.94
C THR A 337 8.85 16.68 9.60
N GLY A 338 8.91 15.37 9.36
CA GLY A 338 10.14 14.67 8.98
C GLY A 338 11.29 14.88 9.97
N ALA A 339 12.48 15.21 9.45
CA ALA A 339 13.67 15.49 10.25
C ALA A 339 13.68 16.88 10.91
N TYR A 340 12.62 17.68 10.75
CA TYR A 340 12.66 19.11 11.02
C TYR A 340 11.92 19.54 12.30
N ASP A 341 12.48 20.53 13.00
CA ASP A 341 11.91 21.14 14.20
C ASP A 341 10.82 22.18 13.85
N ILE A 342 9.65 21.68 13.48
CA ILE A 342 8.48 22.50 13.13
C ILE A 342 7.35 22.21 14.12
N ARG A 343 6.79 23.28 14.71
CA ARG A 343 5.84 23.17 15.83
C ARG A 343 4.38 23.45 15.48
N HIS A 344 4.12 23.93 14.27
CA HIS A 344 2.79 24.31 13.84
C HIS A 344 2.44 23.60 12.55
N VAL A 345 1.38 22.78 12.58
CA VAL A 345 0.98 21.97 11.44
C VAL A 345 -0.54 21.95 11.30
N SER A 346 -1.03 22.29 10.12
CA SER A 346 -2.39 21.95 9.69
C SER A 346 -2.35 20.86 8.62
N VAL A 347 -3.33 19.97 8.62
CA VAL A 347 -3.40 18.84 7.68
C VAL A 347 -4.85 18.62 7.28
N ARG A 348 -5.13 18.53 5.98
CA ARG A 348 -6.37 18.02 5.43
C ARG A 348 -6.09 16.76 4.61
N ASN A 349 -6.68 15.65 5.01
CA ASN A 349 -6.53 14.33 4.39
C ASN A 349 -7.83 13.92 3.72
N ARG A 350 -7.79 13.72 2.40
CA ARG A 350 -8.90 13.26 1.57
C ARG A 350 -8.57 11.93 0.93
N VAL A 351 -9.46 10.95 1.07
CA VAL A 351 -9.35 9.62 0.45
C VAL A 351 -10.36 9.56 -0.69
N VAL A 352 -9.86 9.36 -1.91
CA VAL A 352 -10.68 9.34 -3.13
C VAL A 352 -10.62 7.99 -3.83
N LEU A 353 -11.76 7.57 -4.39
CA LEU A 353 -11.91 6.36 -5.17
C LEU A 353 -11.75 6.69 -6.65
N THR A 354 -11.05 5.82 -7.39
CA THR A 354 -10.87 5.96 -8.85
C THR A 354 -10.99 4.60 -9.54
N ASN A 355 -11.26 4.58 -10.83
CA ASN A 355 -11.37 3.35 -11.62
C ASN A 355 -9.99 2.72 -11.94
N LYS A 356 -9.27 2.36 -10.89
CA LYS A 356 -7.93 1.73 -10.94
C LYS A 356 -7.88 0.57 -9.95
N ALA A 357 -6.92 -0.33 -10.16
CA ALA A 357 -6.64 -1.40 -9.20
C ALA A 357 -6.52 -0.84 -7.77
N PRO A 358 -7.02 -1.54 -6.74
CA PRO A 358 -6.91 -1.07 -5.36
C PRO A 358 -5.46 -0.85 -4.92
N THR A 359 -5.24 0.11 -4.01
CA THR A 359 -3.93 0.30 -3.40
C THR A 359 -3.69 -0.70 -2.28
N GLY A 360 -2.43 -0.83 -1.87
CA GLY A 360 -2.01 -1.66 -0.77
C GLY A 360 -0.57 -1.38 -0.38
N LEU A 361 -0.01 -2.29 0.41
CA LEU A 361 1.34 -2.12 0.95
C LEU A 361 2.38 -2.17 -0.19
N ASN A 362 3.22 -1.15 -0.27
CA ASN A 362 4.40 -1.13 -1.11
C ASN A 362 5.51 -0.35 -0.38
N ARG A 363 6.75 -0.85 -0.46
CA ARG A 363 7.95 -0.41 0.28
C ARG A 363 7.92 1.06 0.72
N GLY A 364 7.96 1.28 2.03
CA GLY A 364 7.88 2.61 2.67
C GLY A 364 6.47 3.02 3.09
N PHE A 365 5.42 2.42 2.53
CA PHE A 365 4.02 2.52 2.98
C PHE A 365 3.61 3.92 3.46
N GLY A 366 3.52 4.86 2.50
CA GLY A 366 3.15 6.25 2.71
C GLY A 366 4.32 7.21 2.94
N GLY A 367 5.48 6.68 3.34
CA GLY A 367 6.72 7.45 3.54
C GLY A 367 7.13 8.26 2.30
N PRO A 368 7.33 7.62 1.13
CA PRO A 368 7.78 8.31 -0.08
C PRO A 368 6.89 9.48 -0.51
N GLN A 369 5.57 9.35 -0.37
CA GLN A 369 4.60 10.41 -0.67
C GLN A 369 4.78 11.63 0.26
N VAL A 370 5.17 11.41 1.51
CA VAL A 370 5.44 12.49 2.49
C VAL A 370 6.82 13.09 2.28
N TYR A 371 7.88 12.28 2.26
CA TYR A 371 9.25 12.79 2.15
C TYR A 371 9.46 13.54 0.85
N TYR A 372 8.93 13.02 -0.26
CA TYR A 372 9.10 13.69 -1.53
C TYR A 372 8.45 15.07 -1.54
N ALA A 373 7.25 15.24 -0.97
CA ALA A 373 6.62 16.56 -0.87
C ALA A 373 7.39 17.49 0.08
N LEU A 374 7.77 17.00 1.27
CA LEU A 374 8.47 17.80 2.28
C LEU A 374 9.85 18.24 1.81
N GLU A 375 10.67 17.33 1.28
CA GLU A 375 12.02 17.68 0.81
C GLU A 375 11.97 18.59 -0.42
N ARG A 376 10.96 18.45 -1.29
CA ARG A 376 10.74 19.38 -2.41
C ARG A 376 10.37 20.78 -1.93
N LEU A 377 9.59 20.90 -0.85
CA LEU A 377 9.33 22.18 -0.21
C LEU A 377 10.62 22.78 0.35
N MET A 378 11.43 22.02 1.08
CA MET A 378 12.70 22.51 1.64
C MET A 378 13.66 23.02 0.55
N GLN A 379 13.75 22.30 -0.56
CA GLN A 379 14.50 22.75 -1.75
C GLN A 379 13.88 24.00 -2.37
N ARG A 380 12.55 24.12 -2.38
CA ARG A 380 11.87 25.32 -2.90
C ARG A 380 12.13 26.54 -2.01
N VAL A 381 12.17 26.37 -0.70
CA VAL A 381 12.56 27.43 0.25
C VAL A 381 13.94 27.96 -0.08
N ALA A 382 14.91 27.08 -0.29
CA ALA A 382 16.27 27.46 -0.66
C ALA A 382 16.31 28.29 -1.96
N ILE A 383 15.56 27.86 -2.98
CA ILE A 383 15.48 28.57 -4.27
C ILE A 383 14.82 29.95 -4.11
N GLU A 384 13.70 30.06 -3.40
CA GLU A 384 12.95 31.32 -3.28
C GLU A 384 13.66 32.36 -2.41
N LEU A 385 14.51 31.93 -1.48
CA LEU A 385 15.30 32.80 -0.61
C LEU A 385 16.75 32.98 -1.08
N ASP A 386 17.15 32.36 -2.19
CA ASP A 386 18.53 32.35 -2.70
C ASP A 386 19.55 31.87 -1.64
N LEU A 387 19.21 30.78 -0.95
CA LEU A 387 20.04 30.13 0.08
C LEU A 387 20.62 28.80 -0.44
N ASP A 388 21.72 28.34 0.16
CA ASP A 388 22.20 26.97 -0.09
C ASP A 388 21.18 25.97 0.51
N PRO A 389 20.69 24.98 -0.27
CA PRO A 389 19.75 23.98 0.24
C PRO A 389 20.28 23.16 1.42
N VAL A 390 21.60 22.95 1.50
CA VAL A 390 22.22 22.27 2.64
C VAL A 390 22.06 23.09 3.92
N ASP A 391 22.21 24.41 3.83
CA ASP A 391 22.09 25.30 4.98
C ASP A 391 20.62 25.43 5.45
N VAL A 392 19.67 25.40 4.51
CA VAL A 392 18.24 25.33 4.83
C VAL A 392 17.92 24.02 5.58
N ILE A 393 18.46 22.87 5.15
CA ILE A 393 18.29 21.61 5.88
C ILE A 393 18.89 21.74 7.29
N ARG A 394 20.18 22.09 7.41
CA ARG A 394 20.90 22.25 8.69
C ARG A 394 20.12 23.09 9.70
N LYS A 395 19.62 24.25 9.26
CA LYS A 395 18.90 25.20 10.10
C LYS A 395 17.60 24.65 10.68
N ASN A 396 16.97 23.71 9.98
CA ASN A 396 15.66 23.18 10.33
C ASN A 396 15.72 21.82 11.03
N LEU A 397 16.86 21.11 11.05
CA LEU A 397 16.95 19.79 11.69
C LEU A 397 16.54 19.83 13.17
N VAL A 398 15.92 18.74 13.63
CA VAL A 398 15.71 18.50 15.07
C VAL A 398 17.08 18.55 15.78
N PRO A 399 17.24 19.38 16.83
CA PRO A 399 18.52 19.50 17.53
C PRO A 399 18.95 18.20 18.21
N THR A 400 20.25 17.87 18.17
CA THR A 400 20.83 16.65 18.77
C THR A 400 20.47 16.46 20.26
N GLY A 401 20.36 17.54 21.03
CA GLY A 401 19.98 17.48 22.46
C GLY A 401 18.48 17.37 22.73
N ALA A 402 17.63 17.33 21.70
CA ALA A 402 16.18 17.37 21.85
C ALA A 402 15.50 15.98 21.89
N PHE A 403 16.27 14.89 21.78
CA PHE A 403 15.75 13.53 21.82
C PHE A 403 15.58 13.03 23.27
N PRO A 404 14.51 12.27 23.58
CA PRO A 404 13.40 11.90 22.70
C PRO A 404 12.54 13.13 22.31
N TYR A 405 12.29 13.29 21.01
CA TYR A 405 11.64 14.47 20.45
C TYR A 405 10.19 14.16 20.10
N ARG A 406 9.24 14.85 20.73
CA ARG A 406 7.83 14.79 20.34
C ARG A 406 7.58 15.77 19.18
N THR A 407 7.25 15.20 18.02
CA THR A 407 6.81 15.96 16.84
C THR A 407 5.49 16.69 17.10
N ALA A 408 5.22 17.76 16.36
CA ALA A 408 3.94 18.49 16.45
C ALA A 408 2.74 17.56 16.25
N THR A 409 2.86 16.60 15.33
CA THR A 409 1.82 15.65 14.93
C THR A 409 1.75 14.39 15.80
N GLY A 410 2.56 14.31 16.85
CA GLY A 410 2.38 13.38 17.96
C GLY A 410 3.29 12.16 18.00
N ALA A 411 4.07 11.86 16.94
CA ALA A 411 5.09 10.81 17.01
C ALA A 411 6.21 11.20 17.98
N LEU A 412 6.72 10.20 18.71
CA LEU A 412 7.92 10.32 19.53
C LEU A 412 9.10 9.77 18.72
N LEU A 413 10.01 10.66 18.31
CA LEU A 413 11.31 10.27 17.78
C LEU A 413 12.16 9.89 18.98
N ASP A 414 12.50 8.62 19.12
CA ASP A 414 13.12 8.06 20.32
C ASP A 414 14.55 8.53 20.53
N SER A 415 15.35 8.58 19.46
CA SER A 415 16.75 8.94 19.47
C SER A 415 17.22 9.45 18.11
N GLY A 416 18.33 10.19 18.08
CA GLY A 416 18.93 10.66 16.83
C GLY A 416 20.04 11.68 17.05
N ASP A 417 20.94 11.76 16.07
CA ASP A 417 21.87 12.87 15.90
C ASP A 417 21.88 13.29 14.42
N TYR A 418 20.81 13.99 14.04
CA TYR A 418 20.53 14.29 12.63
C TYR A 418 21.57 15.23 12.03
N ALA A 419 22.05 16.20 12.81
CA ALA A 419 23.11 17.09 12.39
C ALA A 419 24.39 16.30 12.07
N LYS A 420 24.84 15.43 12.98
CA LYS A 420 26.01 14.59 12.73
C LYS A 420 25.80 13.66 11.54
N ALA A 421 24.66 12.99 11.43
CA ALA A 421 24.36 12.10 10.32
C ALA A 421 24.39 12.85 8.97
N PHE A 422 23.86 14.07 8.93
CA PHE A 422 23.86 14.90 7.73
C PHE A 422 25.27 15.37 7.36
N GLU A 423 26.08 15.83 8.32
CA GLU A 423 27.47 16.22 8.05
C GLU A 423 28.31 15.02 7.59
N THR A 424 28.15 13.85 8.22
CA THR A 424 28.82 12.62 7.77
C THR A 424 28.43 12.28 6.33
N ALA A 425 27.15 12.39 5.96
CA ALA A 425 26.70 12.13 4.61
C ALA A 425 27.29 13.10 3.57
N LEU A 426 27.47 14.37 3.93
CA LEU A 426 28.13 15.37 3.06
C LEU A 426 29.62 15.05 2.89
N LEU A 427 30.31 14.69 3.97
CA LEU A 427 31.73 14.36 3.97
C LEU A 427 31.99 13.08 3.17
N ASP A 428 31.36 11.97 3.56
CA ASP A 428 31.56 10.65 2.94
C ASP A 428 31.03 10.62 1.49
N GLY A 429 30.02 11.44 1.20
CA GLY A 429 29.48 11.64 -0.14
C GLY A 429 30.35 12.52 -1.05
N GLY A 430 31.45 13.10 -0.55
CA GLY A 430 32.35 13.95 -1.31
C GLY A 430 31.69 15.22 -1.83
N PHE A 431 30.86 15.87 -1.01
CA PHE A 431 29.99 16.98 -1.44
C PHE A 431 30.75 18.14 -2.11
N ASP A 432 31.91 18.53 -1.59
CA ASP A 432 32.73 19.60 -2.17
C ASP A 432 33.25 19.24 -3.56
N GLU A 433 33.62 17.98 -3.76
CA GLU A 433 34.03 17.49 -5.08
C GLU A 433 32.84 17.50 -6.05
N LEU A 434 31.65 17.08 -5.60
CA LEU A 434 30.43 17.15 -6.41
C LEU A 434 30.10 18.58 -6.82
N ARG A 435 30.27 19.56 -5.92
CA ARG A 435 30.10 20.99 -6.22
C ARG A 435 31.11 21.47 -7.26
N GLN A 436 32.37 21.04 -7.19
CA GLN A 436 33.35 21.38 -8.22
C GLN A 436 33.00 20.77 -9.58
N ARG A 437 32.59 19.49 -9.60
CA ARG A 437 32.12 18.80 -10.81
C ARG A 437 30.89 19.51 -11.41
N GLN A 438 29.97 19.97 -10.57
CA GLN A 438 28.80 20.75 -11.00
C GLN A 438 29.21 22.05 -11.69
N LYS A 439 30.15 22.81 -11.11
CA LYS A 439 30.66 24.05 -11.71
C LYS A 439 31.29 23.81 -13.07
N ASN A 440 32.17 22.81 -13.17
CA ASN A 440 32.85 22.46 -14.43
C ASN A 440 31.83 22.02 -15.50
N ALA A 441 30.90 21.12 -15.15
CA ALA A 441 29.87 20.65 -16.07
C ALA A 441 28.98 21.78 -16.60
N ARG A 442 28.61 22.75 -15.74
CA ARG A 442 27.83 23.92 -16.16
C ARG A 442 28.63 24.87 -17.06
N ALA A 443 29.93 25.04 -16.82
CA ALA A 443 30.80 25.80 -17.71
C ALA A 443 30.90 25.16 -19.10
N ASP A 444 30.81 23.83 -19.18
CA ASP A 444 30.74 23.07 -20.43
C ASP A 444 29.35 23.07 -21.09
N GLY A 445 28.38 23.83 -20.56
CA GLY A 445 26.99 23.86 -21.06
C GLY A 445 26.12 22.66 -20.68
N ARG A 446 26.55 21.82 -19.73
CA ARG A 446 25.76 20.66 -19.22
C ARG A 446 24.94 21.04 -17.99
N ILE A 447 23.85 20.31 -17.78
CA ILE A 447 23.03 20.41 -16.55
C ILE A 447 23.54 19.38 -15.55
N TYR A 448 23.95 19.84 -14.36
CA TYR A 448 24.39 18.98 -13.26
C TYR A 448 23.63 19.35 -11.97
N GLY A 449 22.92 18.37 -11.41
CA GLY A 449 22.16 18.51 -10.18
C GLY A 449 22.79 17.72 -9.04
N ILE A 450 22.71 18.25 -7.83
CA ILE A 450 23.09 17.56 -6.59
C ILE A 450 21.85 17.59 -5.71
N GLY A 451 21.37 16.41 -5.29
CA GLY A 451 20.22 16.28 -4.41
C GLY A 451 20.67 15.87 -3.02
N CYS A 452 20.17 16.58 -2.01
CA CYS A 452 20.36 16.24 -0.60
C CYS A 452 18.98 16.22 0.08
N THR A 453 18.76 15.24 0.95
CA THR A 453 17.50 15.06 1.66
C THR A 453 17.74 14.57 3.08
N ALA A 454 16.90 14.98 4.03
CA ALA A 454 16.90 14.48 5.41
C ALA A 454 15.55 13.82 5.73
N ALA A 455 15.47 12.50 5.60
CA ALA A 455 14.24 11.74 5.84
C ALA A 455 14.29 11.00 7.18
N VAL A 456 13.16 10.94 7.88
CA VAL A 456 12.95 10.12 9.08
C VAL A 456 11.82 9.13 8.79
N GLU A 457 12.11 7.84 8.90
CA GLU A 457 11.15 6.76 8.65
C GLU A 457 10.83 6.01 9.95
N PRO A 458 9.54 5.81 10.29
CA PRO A 458 9.14 4.93 11.38
C PRO A 458 9.55 3.47 11.08
N SER A 459 10.53 2.95 11.81
CA SER A 459 11.16 1.63 11.54
C SER A 459 10.31 0.43 11.97
N VAL A 460 9.46 0.58 13.00
CA VAL A 460 8.49 -0.43 13.46
C VAL A 460 7.09 0.01 13.06
N SER A 461 6.16 -0.93 12.91
CA SER A 461 4.76 -0.61 12.59
C SER A 461 4.16 0.32 13.65
N ASN A 462 4.16 1.62 13.36
CA ASN A 462 3.50 2.63 14.17
C ASN A 462 1.99 2.55 13.91
N MET A 463 1.33 1.47 14.33
CA MET A 463 -0.13 1.35 14.28
C MET A 463 -0.83 2.38 15.19
N GLY A 464 -0.10 3.29 15.83
CA GLY A 464 -0.65 4.44 16.55
C GLY A 464 -1.56 5.29 15.67
N TYR A 465 -1.42 5.24 14.34
CA TYR A 465 -2.39 5.86 13.44
C TYR A 465 -3.80 5.26 13.52
N ILE A 466 -4.00 4.02 14.02
CA ILE A 466 -5.34 3.49 14.29
C ILE A 466 -6.06 4.42 15.28
N THR A 467 -5.35 4.99 16.24
CA THR A 467 -5.94 5.96 17.19
C THR A 467 -6.37 7.26 16.52
N THR A 468 -5.87 7.57 15.31
CA THR A 468 -6.39 8.71 14.54
C THR A 468 -7.82 8.46 14.08
N VAL A 469 -8.26 7.20 13.91
CA VAL A 469 -9.67 6.85 13.62
C VAL A 469 -10.59 7.26 14.78
N LEU A 470 -10.06 7.24 16.01
CA LEU A 470 -10.77 7.65 17.21
C LEU A 470 -10.88 9.19 17.28
N THR A 471 -11.92 9.68 17.96
CA THR A 471 -12.06 11.08 18.36
C THR A 471 -11.02 11.46 19.43
N ALA A 472 -10.84 12.75 19.67
CA ALA A 472 -9.94 13.23 20.73
C ALA A 472 -10.39 12.82 22.14
N GLU A 473 -11.68 12.57 22.34
CA GLU A 473 -12.24 12.07 23.60
C GLU A 473 -12.00 10.56 23.75
N GLU A 474 -12.27 9.77 22.70
CA GLU A 474 -12.00 8.33 22.68
C GLU A 474 -10.52 7.99 22.88
N ARG A 475 -9.61 8.78 22.30
CA ARG A 475 -8.16 8.64 22.56
C ARG A 475 -7.84 8.81 24.03
N ARG A 476 -8.28 9.90 24.67
CA ARG A 476 -8.06 10.17 26.10
C ARG A 476 -8.61 9.09 27.02
N LYS A 477 -9.70 8.43 26.62
CA LYS A 477 -10.30 7.32 27.38
C LYS A 477 -9.52 6.01 27.22
N ALA A 478 -8.85 5.80 26.08
CA ALA A 478 -8.08 4.59 25.80
C ALA A 478 -6.68 4.58 26.44
N GLY A 479 -6.24 5.71 27.00
CA GLY A 479 -4.89 5.93 27.54
C GLY A 479 -4.10 6.84 26.62
#